data_AF-A0ABD2THJ7-F1
#
_entry.id   AF-A0ABD2THJ7-F1
#
_cell.length_a   1.000
_cell.length_b   1.000
_cell.length_c   1.000
_cell.angle_alpha   90.00
_cell.angle_beta   90.00
_cell.angle_gamma   90.00
#
_symmetry.space_group_name_H-M   'P 1'
#
loop_
_entity.id
_entity.type
_entity.pdbx_description
1 polymer ?
#
loop_
_entity_poly.entity_id
_entity_poly.type
_entity_poly.pdbx_seq_one_letter_code
_entity_poly.pdbx_strand_id
1 'polypeptide(L)'
;MGENSNDLLLCTETKNLCFDDLDSLANNDQKIQEKSKVLSFDYGRSVALIDLLPSLSEESFCVMMEREKVFLPEDDYLKRLRIGDLDLNHRREAVNWIWKAHVHYGFGELSFCLSINYLDRFLSLYELPRGKIWTIQLLAVACLSLAVKMEEINVPLTVDLQVGEPKFLFEGKTIQRMELLVLSTLRWRMQAFTPCTFIDYFMRKMNLDEFPSMRLVSRSIQLILSIIKGIDFLEFRPSEIAAAVAMSVSWERPQAKDIDKAMSCFSIQVEKDRVMKCVELIQDLTLVSGTSATTAAAAATSVPQTPNGVLEAACLSYKSGEGTVPSCQNAKRRKLDTNIIS
;
A
#
# COMPACT_ATOMS: atom_id res chain seq x y z
N MET A 1 14.20 11.22 59.66
CA MET A 1 13.20 10.17 59.97
C MET A 1 12.02 10.45 59.05
N GLY A 2 12.03 10.08 57.76
CA GLY A 2 12.28 8.76 57.18
C GLY A 2 10.98 7.95 57.27
N GLU A 3 10.35 7.44 56.24
CA GLU A 3 10.57 7.33 54.78
C GLU A 3 9.19 7.01 54.19
N ASN A 4 8.81 7.61 53.06
CA ASN A 4 7.59 7.28 52.32
C ASN A 4 7.89 6.12 51.35
N SER A 5 7.11 5.05 51.43
CA SER A 5 7.17 3.88 50.55
C SER A 5 6.91 4.26 49.08
N ASN A 6 7.98 4.21 48.29
CA ASN A 6 7.93 4.02 46.84
C ASN A 6 8.14 2.52 46.58
N ASP A 7 7.07 1.76 46.33
CA ASP A 7 7.21 0.41 45.78
C ASP A 7 7.18 0.45 44.26
N LEU A 8 8.40 0.30 43.78
CA LEU A 8 8.95 0.19 42.45
C LEU A 8 8.48 -1.09 41.75
N LEU A 9 7.51 -1.00 40.83
CA LEU A 9 7.24 -2.06 39.86
C LEU A 9 8.16 -1.88 38.63
N LEU A 10 9.43 -2.23 38.82
CA LEU A 10 10.38 -2.45 37.73
C LEU A 10 10.08 -3.82 37.10
N CYS A 11 9.47 -3.82 35.92
CA CYS A 11 9.53 -4.97 35.03
C CYS A 11 10.95 -5.07 34.46
N THR A 12 11.73 -6.01 35.00
CA THR A 12 13.07 -6.35 34.53
C THR A 12 13.04 -6.92 33.12
N GLU A 13 14.07 -6.53 32.35
CA GLU A 13 14.36 -6.82 30.95
C GLU A 13 14.21 -8.31 30.56
N THR A 14 13.43 -8.58 29.51
CA THR A 14 13.55 -9.82 28.71
C THR A 14 14.41 -9.51 27.48
N LYS A 15 15.73 -9.60 27.64
CA LYS A 15 16.71 -9.44 26.55
C LYS A 15 16.99 -10.69 25.72
N ASN A 16 16.26 -11.79 25.93
CA ASN A 16 16.45 -13.03 25.17
C ASN A 16 15.10 -13.59 24.69
N LEU A 17 14.63 -13.12 23.53
CA LEU A 17 13.71 -13.91 22.70
C LEU A 17 14.58 -14.68 21.71
N CYS A 18 15.10 -15.83 22.15
CA CYS A 18 15.77 -16.77 21.26
C CYS A 18 14.78 -17.25 20.19
N PHE A 19 15.15 -17.06 18.92
CA PHE A 19 14.38 -17.47 17.75
C PHE A 19 14.41 -18.98 17.47
N ASP A 20 15.13 -19.77 18.29
CA ASP A 20 15.42 -21.18 18.02
C ASP A 20 14.18 -22.10 18.12
N ASP A 21 13.10 -21.67 18.77
CA ASP A 21 11.88 -22.48 18.94
C ASP A 21 10.90 -22.43 17.76
N LEU A 22 11.16 -21.64 16.70
CA LEU A 22 10.22 -21.46 15.58
C LEU A 22 10.48 -22.37 14.38
N ASP A 23 11.52 -23.21 14.41
CA ASP A 23 11.97 -23.99 13.25
C ASP A 23 11.11 -25.25 12.95
N SER A 24 9.98 -25.48 13.64
CA SER A 24 9.22 -26.73 13.55
C SER A 24 7.86 -26.69 12.84
N LEU A 25 7.37 -25.56 12.32
CA LEU A 25 5.98 -25.46 11.81
C LEU A 25 5.85 -24.79 10.44
N ALA A 26 6.49 -25.36 9.41
CA ALA A 26 6.16 -25.05 8.03
C ALA A 26 6.11 -26.33 7.19
N ASN A 27 4.99 -27.04 7.25
CA ASN A 27 4.57 -28.02 6.24
C ASN A 27 3.06 -28.23 6.38
N ASN A 28 2.29 -27.79 5.39
CA ASN A 28 1.09 -28.47 4.90
C ASN A 28 0.56 -27.75 3.64
N ASP A 29 0.69 -28.43 2.51
CA ASP A 29 0.00 -28.12 1.26
C ASP A 29 -1.49 -28.43 1.39
N GLN A 30 -2.35 -27.42 1.29
CA GLN A 30 -3.75 -27.64 0.94
C GLN A 30 -4.23 -26.59 -0.06
N LYS A 31 -4.67 -27.12 -1.20
CA LYS A 31 -5.14 -26.42 -2.39
C LYS A 31 -6.57 -25.94 -2.16
N ILE A 32 -6.80 -24.63 -2.07
CA ILE A 32 -8.15 -24.05 -2.14
C ILE A 32 -8.17 -23.02 -3.27
N GLN A 33 -9.15 -23.19 -4.15
CA GLN A 33 -9.33 -22.46 -5.40
C GLN A 33 -10.27 -21.27 -5.16
N GLU A 34 -9.78 -20.04 -5.30
CA GLU A 34 -10.63 -18.85 -5.21
C GLU A 34 -10.65 -18.01 -6.49
N LYS A 35 -11.87 -17.60 -6.84
CA LYS A 35 -12.23 -16.81 -8.01
C LYS A 35 -11.86 -15.34 -7.77
N SER A 36 -11.00 -14.82 -8.63
CA SER A 36 -10.69 -13.39 -8.73
C SER A 36 -11.95 -12.58 -9.05
N LYS A 37 -12.37 -11.71 -8.11
CA LYS A 37 -13.25 -10.57 -8.39
C LYS A 37 -12.39 -9.31 -8.36
N VAL A 38 -12.27 -8.70 -9.54
CA VAL A 38 -11.75 -7.34 -9.72
C VAL A 38 -12.63 -6.39 -8.89
N LEU A 39 -12.08 -5.83 -7.81
CA LEU A 39 -12.79 -4.84 -7.00
C LEU A 39 -12.31 -3.44 -7.38
N SER A 40 -13.28 -2.63 -7.79
CA SER A 40 -13.16 -1.20 -8.04
C SER A 40 -12.73 -0.47 -6.76
N PHE A 41 -11.75 0.41 -6.91
CA PHE A 41 -11.25 1.34 -5.90
C PHE A 41 -12.40 2.20 -5.34
N ASP A 42 -12.83 1.94 -4.11
CA ASP A 42 -13.94 2.67 -3.47
C ASP A 42 -13.45 4.02 -2.93
N TYR A 43 -14.09 5.08 -3.39
CA TYR A 43 -13.66 6.49 -3.27
C TYR A 43 -14.08 7.15 -1.94
N GLY A 44 -14.75 6.42 -1.04
CA GLY A 44 -15.41 6.99 0.13
C GLY A 44 -14.51 7.28 1.35
N ARG A 45 -13.29 6.74 1.43
CA ARG A 45 -12.50 6.75 2.68
C ARG A 45 -11.61 7.99 2.87
N SER A 46 -11.15 8.62 1.78
CA SER A 46 -10.37 9.88 1.85
C SER A 46 -11.13 11.02 2.53
N VAL A 47 -12.47 10.95 2.60
CA VAL A 47 -13.34 11.92 3.28
C VAL A 47 -13.10 11.91 4.80
N ALA A 48 -12.78 10.74 5.38
CA ALA A 48 -12.62 10.60 6.83
C ALA A 48 -11.40 11.36 7.39
N LEU A 49 -10.31 11.46 6.62
CA LEU A 49 -9.10 12.19 7.07
C LEU A 49 -9.36 13.69 7.19
N ILE A 50 -10.10 14.26 6.22
CA ILE A 50 -10.35 15.70 6.14
C ILE A 50 -11.41 16.15 7.16
N ASP A 51 -12.43 15.33 7.40
CA ASP A 51 -13.60 15.68 8.24
C ASP A 51 -13.41 15.37 9.74
N LEU A 52 -12.48 14.47 10.12
CA LEU A 52 -12.32 14.04 11.53
C LEU A 52 -11.28 14.84 12.33
N LEU A 53 -10.38 15.57 11.68
CA LEU A 53 -9.40 16.40 12.38
C LEU A 53 -9.95 17.83 12.55
N PRO A 54 -10.33 18.27 13.78
CA PRO A 54 -10.52 19.69 14.05
C PRO A 54 -9.30 20.44 13.53
N SER A 55 -9.48 21.64 12.97
CA SER A 55 -8.38 22.44 12.41
C SER A 55 -7.23 22.46 13.42
N LEU A 56 -6.17 21.71 13.11
CA LEU A 56 -5.08 21.49 14.02
C LEU A 56 -4.51 22.86 14.38
N SER A 57 -4.49 23.21 15.67
CA SER A 57 -3.95 24.50 16.07
C SER A 57 -2.47 24.56 15.68
N GLU A 58 -1.98 25.77 15.36
CA GLU A 58 -0.57 26.00 15.04
C GLU A 58 0.35 25.46 16.14
N GLU A 59 -0.05 25.59 17.40
CA GLU A 59 0.67 25.05 18.55
C GLU A 59 0.74 23.52 18.54
N SER A 60 -0.38 22.84 18.24
CA SER A 60 -0.43 21.37 18.16
C SER A 60 0.44 20.87 17.02
N PHE A 61 0.40 21.56 15.88
CA PHE A 61 1.21 21.23 14.71
C PHE A 61 2.71 21.36 15.00
N CYS A 62 3.15 22.44 15.65
CA CYS A 62 4.54 22.61 16.07
C CYS A 62 5.01 21.46 17.00
N VAL A 63 4.18 21.06 17.97
CA VAL A 63 4.50 19.94 18.86
C VAL A 63 4.61 18.61 18.10
N MET A 64 3.75 18.37 17.11
CA MET A 64 3.84 17.19 16.25
C MET A 64 5.14 17.17 15.45
N MET A 65 5.53 18.31 14.87
CA MET A 65 6.79 18.45 14.12
C MET A 65 8.02 18.25 14.99
N GLU A 66 8.05 18.78 16.21
CA GLU A 66 9.17 18.56 17.13
C GLU A 66 9.32 17.08 17.49
N ARG A 67 8.19 16.37 17.66
CA ARG A 67 8.16 14.96 18.06
C ARG A 67 8.36 13.99 16.91
N GLU A 68 8.17 14.39 15.66
CA GLU A 68 8.27 13.49 14.50
C GLU A 68 9.65 12.80 14.42
N LYS A 69 10.70 13.48 14.86
CA LYS A 69 12.09 12.98 14.86
C LYS A 69 12.26 11.69 15.67
N VAL A 70 11.45 11.51 16.71
CA VAL A 70 11.48 10.31 17.57
C VAL A 70 10.96 9.06 16.85
N PHE A 71 10.25 9.25 15.73
CA PHE A 71 9.65 8.20 14.92
C PHE A 71 10.37 8.01 13.58
N LEU A 72 11.59 8.52 13.43
CA LEU A 72 12.43 8.21 12.29
C LEU A 72 13.19 6.89 12.51
N PRO A 73 13.53 6.15 11.44
CA PRO A 73 14.55 5.11 11.51
C PRO A 73 15.92 5.68 11.93
N GLU A 74 16.84 4.81 12.34
CA GLU A 74 18.23 5.23 12.64
C GLU A 74 18.90 5.93 11.45
N ASP A 75 19.73 6.93 11.72
CA ASP A 75 20.32 7.82 10.69
C ASP A 75 21.16 7.09 9.63
N ASP A 76 21.71 5.93 9.98
CA ASP A 76 22.51 5.10 9.09
C ASP A 76 21.69 4.10 8.27
N TYR A 77 20.38 3.95 8.53
CA TYR A 77 19.50 2.99 7.89
C TYR A 77 19.48 3.12 6.37
N LEU A 78 19.28 4.34 5.86
CA LEU A 78 19.28 4.61 4.42
C LEU A 78 20.64 4.31 3.77
N LYS A 79 21.73 4.57 4.50
CA LYS A 79 23.08 4.26 4.01
C LYS A 79 23.28 2.75 3.92
N ARG A 80 22.94 2.00 4.97
CA ARG A 80 23.02 0.53 5.00
C ARG A 80 22.22 -0.12 3.88
N LEU A 81 21.03 0.41 3.58
CA LEU A 81 20.22 -0.01 2.45
C LEU A 81 20.91 0.26 1.10
N ARG A 82 21.49 1.45 0.88
CA ARG A 82 22.14 1.82 -0.38
C ARG A 82 23.44 1.07 -0.64
N ILE A 83 24.21 0.79 0.40
CA ILE A 83 25.53 0.12 0.28
C ILE A 83 25.37 -1.41 0.26
N GLY A 84 24.20 -1.93 0.64
CA GLY A 84 23.87 -3.36 0.59
C GLY A 84 24.14 -4.12 1.89
N ASP A 85 24.46 -3.42 2.98
CA ASP A 85 24.60 -4.02 4.32
C ASP A 85 23.25 -4.56 4.83
N LEU A 86 22.16 -3.89 4.43
CA LEU A 86 20.79 -4.37 4.60
C LEU A 86 20.17 -4.66 3.24
N ASP A 87 19.55 -5.82 3.10
CA ASP A 87 18.96 -6.24 1.82
C ASP A 87 17.70 -5.42 1.49
N LEU A 88 17.84 -4.54 0.50
CA LEU A 88 16.76 -3.75 -0.10
C LEU A 88 15.57 -4.62 -0.57
N ASN A 89 15.84 -5.85 -1.02
CA ASN A 89 14.80 -6.75 -1.49
C ASN A 89 13.93 -7.23 -0.34
N HIS A 90 14.50 -7.46 0.84
CA HIS A 90 13.70 -7.81 2.02
C HIS A 90 12.71 -6.69 2.38
N ARG A 91 13.16 -5.43 2.40
CA ARG A 91 12.25 -4.29 2.60
C ARG A 91 11.16 -4.26 1.51
N ARG A 92 11.55 -4.39 0.24
CA ARG A 92 10.62 -4.37 -0.89
C ARG A 92 9.57 -5.48 -0.80
N GLU A 93 9.97 -6.70 -0.44
CA GLU A 93 9.06 -7.83 -0.26
C GLU A 93 8.07 -7.57 0.88
N ALA A 94 8.54 -7.08 2.03
CA ALA A 94 7.68 -6.71 3.15
C ALA A 94 6.68 -5.61 2.77
N VAL A 95 7.14 -4.53 2.14
CA VAL A 95 6.28 -3.42 1.66
C VAL A 95 5.22 -3.93 0.68
N ASN A 96 5.61 -4.78 -0.28
CA ASN A 96 4.69 -5.34 -1.25
C ASN A 96 3.62 -6.23 -0.60
N TRP A 97 4.02 -7.01 0.41
CA TRP A 97 3.10 -7.84 1.18
C TRP A 97 2.09 -6.97 1.94
N ILE A 98 2.57 -5.94 2.66
CA ILE A 98 1.73 -4.99 3.40
C ILE A 98 0.75 -4.30 2.43
N TRP A 99 1.23 -3.87 1.27
CA TRP A 99 0.40 -3.22 0.24
C TRP A 99 -0.73 -4.12 -0.24
N LYS A 100 -0.45 -5.39 -0.54
CA LYS A 100 -1.48 -6.36 -0.97
C LYS A 100 -2.57 -6.51 0.09
N ALA A 101 -2.17 -6.64 1.36
CA ALA A 101 -3.12 -6.79 2.46
C ALA A 101 -3.92 -5.51 2.73
N HIS A 102 -3.28 -4.35 2.68
CA HIS A 102 -3.94 -3.04 2.74
C HIS A 102 -5.04 -2.90 1.68
N VAL A 103 -4.72 -3.22 0.42
CA VAL A 103 -5.70 -3.18 -0.68
C VAL A 103 -6.81 -4.22 -0.50
N HIS A 104 -6.49 -5.43 -0.07
CA HIS A 104 -7.45 -6.52 0.11
C HIS A 104 -8.55 -6.18 1.13
N TYR A 105 -8.15 -5.64 2.29
CA TYR A 105 -9.09 -5.26 3.34
C TYR A 105 -9.64 -3.84 3.17
N GLY A 106 -9.07 -3.06 2.26
CA GLY A 106 -9.36 -1.65 2.11
C GLY A 106 -9.09 -0.88 3.40
N PHE A 107 -7.96 -1.14 4.07
CA PHE A 107 -7.58 -0.39 5.27
C PHE A 107 -7.37 1.10 4.94
N GLY A 108 -7.48 1.97 5.95
CA GLY A 108 -7.18 3.38 5.82
C GLY A 108 -5.72 3.65 5.47
N GLU A 109 -5.45 4.83 4.95
CA GLU A 109 -4.12 5.19 4.48
C GLU A 109 -3.16 5.39 5.65
N LEU A 110 -3.64 5.91 6.79
CA LEU A 110 -2.86 6.04 8.02
C LEU A 110 -2.30 4.70 8.51
N SER A 111 -3.09 3.63 8.49
CA SER A 111 -2.61 2.30 8.92
C SER A 111 -1.54 1.75 7.98
N PHE A 112 -1.64 2.02 6.68
CA PHE A 112 -0.54 1.72 5.75
C PHE A 112 0.70 2.56 6.07
N CYS A 113 0.58 3.88 6.23
CA CYS A 113 1.71 4.76 6.55
C CYS A 113 2.42 4.35 7.86
N LEU A 114 1.66 3.96 8.89
CA LEU A 114 2.21 3.43 10.15
C LEU A 114 2.89 2.09 9.98
N SER A 115 2.30 1.16 9.20
CA SER A 115 2.92 -0.15 8.99
C SER A 115 4.31 -0.05 8.33
N ILE A 116 4.48 0.88 7.39
CA ILE A 116 5.78 1.18 6.77
C ILE A 116 6.72 1.84 7.78
N ASN A 117 6.23 2.78 8.60
CA ASN A 117 7.03 3.39 9.67
C ASN A 117 7.56 2.35 10.66
N TYR A 118 6.73 1.39 11.08
CA TYR A 118 7.14 0.33 12.00
C TYR A 118 8.17 -0.59 11.36
N LEU A 119 7.96 -0.97 10.10
CA LEU A 119 8.89 -1.80 9.34
C LEU A 119 10.28 -1.15 9.27
N ASP A 120 10.34 0.11 8.84
CA ASP A 120 11.61 0.81 8.63
C ASP A 120 12.34 1.05 9.95
N ARG A 121 11.65 1.48 11.01
CA ARG A 121 12.25 1.63 12.34
C ARG A 121 12.74 0.30 12.90
N PHE A 122 11.96 -0.77 12.73
CA PHE A 122 12.37 -2.09 13.19
C PHE A 122 13.63 -2.57 12.48
N LEU A 123 13.65 -2.52 11.15
CA LEU A 123 14.82 -2.93 10.35
C LEU A 123 16.05 -2.06 10.60
N SER A 124 15.86 -0.80 11.01
CA SER A 124 16.98 0.06 11.41
C SER A 124 17.64 -0.37 12.73
N LEU A 125 16.88 -0.99 13.63
CA LEU A 125 17.33 -1.36 14.99
C LEU A 125 17.63 -2.86 15.16
N TYR A 126 17.07 -3.71 14.30
CA TYR A 126 17.07 -5.15 14.47
C TYR A 126 17.53 -5.87 13.21
N GLU A 127 18.59 -6.66 13.34
CA GLU A 127 19.07 -7.55 12.27
C GLU A 127 18.30 -8.87 12.28
N LEU A 128 17.56 -9.13 11.21
CA LEU A 128 16.84 -10.40 11.06
C LEU A 128 17.81 -11.56 10.79
N PRO A 129 17.48 -12.78 11.25
CA PRO A 129 18.29 -13.97 10.97
C PRO A 129 18.53 -14.15 9.47
N ARG A 130 19.81 -14.22 9.08
CA ARG A 130 20.19 -14.42 7.68
C ARG A 130 19.71 -15.77 7.16
N GLY A 131 19.24 -15.80 5.90
CA GLY A 131 18.78 -17.01 5.23
C GLY A 131 17.37 -17.48 5.58
N LYS A 132 16.69 -16.85 6.54
CA LYS A 132 15.32 -17.20 6.94
C LYS A 132 14.29 -16.24 6.30
N ILE A 133 14.04 -16.36 4.99
CA ILE A 133 13.17 -15.43 4.23
C ILE A 133 11.76 -15.29 4.83
N TRP A 134 11.25 -16.33 5.49
CA TRP A 134 9.97 -16.29 6.20
C TRP A 134 9.89 -15.20 7.27
N THR A 135 11.02 -14.78 7.86
CA THR A 135 11.04 -13.73 8.89
C THR A 135 10.60 -12.38 8.33
N ILE A 136 10.86 -12.12 7.04
CA ILE A 136 10.45 -10.88 6.37
C ILE A 136 8.93 -10.82 6.26
N GLN A 137 8.30 -11.92 5.84
CA GLN A 137 6.84 -11.98 5.74
C GLN A 137 6.20 -11.90 7.13
N LEU A 138 6.76 -12.60 8.12
CA LEU A 138 6.27 -12.54 9.49
C LEU A 138 6.37 -11.11 10.07
N LEU A 139 7.48 -10.41 9.83
CA LEU A 139 7.64 -9.01 10.21
C LEU A 139 6.59 -8.13 9.53
N ALA A 140 6.37 -8.31 8.22
CA ALA A 140 5.38 -7.56 7.46
C ALA A 140 3.96 -7.74 8.03
N VAL A 141 3.57 -8.98 8.35
CA VAL A 141 2.29 -9.31 8.99
C VAL A 141 2.17 -8.64 10.36
N ALA A 142 3.22 -8.70 11.18
CA ALA A 142 3.21 -8.10 12.51
C ALA A 142 3.13 -6.57 12.47
N CYS A 143 3.91 -5.91 11.60
CA CYS A 143 3.87 -4.46 11.41
C CYS A 143 2.48 -3.99 10.95
N LEU A 144 1.87 -4.70 9.99
CA LEU A 144 0.51 -4.39 9.54
C LEU A 144 -0.50 -4.63 10.67
N SER A 145 -0.42 -5.77 11.37
CA SER A 145 -1.37 -6.11 12.44
C SER A 145 -1.34 -5.08 13.56
N LEU A 146 -0.15 -4.61 13.95
CA LEU A 146 -0.01 -3.51 14.91
C LEU A 146 -0.60 -2.20 14.37
N ALA A 147 -0.34 -1.85 13.11
CA ALA A 147 -0.83 -0.60 12.55
C ALA A 147 -2.35 -0.54 12.45
N VAL A 148 -3.00 -1.64 12.03
CA VAL A 148 -4.46 -1.69 11.97
C VAL A 148 -5.10 -1.69 13.36
N LYS A 149 -4.44 -2.28 14.38
CA LYS A 149 -4.89 -2.18 15.78
C LYS A 149 -4.79 -0.76 16.35
N MET A 150 -3.91 0.08 15.80
CA MET A 150 -3.74 1.47 16.24
C MET A 150 -4.74 2.43 15.57
N GLU A 151 -5.13 2.18 14.32
CA GLU A 151 -5.88 3.16 13.51
C GLU A 151 -7.26 2.69 13.04
N GLU A 152 -7.48 1.39 12.86
CA GLU A 152 -8.75 0.89 12.31
C GLU A 152 -9.76 0.58 13.43
N ILE A 153 -11.02 0.93 13.19
CA ILE A 153 -12.13 0.58 14.10
C ILE A 153 -12.41 -0.92 14.04
N ASN A 154 -12.40 -1.49 12.83
CA ASN A 154 -12.72 -2.89 12.58
C ASN A 154 -11.44 -3.62 12.18
N VAL A 155 -10.91 -4.40 13.12
CA VAL A 155 -9.66 -5.14 12.93
C VAL A 155 -9.96 -6.63 12.71
N PRO A 156 -9.59 -7.22 11.56
CA PRO A 156 -9.68 -8.66 11.35
C PRO A 156 -8.83 -9.44 12.35
N LEU A 157 -9.07 -10.76 12.47
CA LEU A 157 -8.18 -11.59 13.29
C LEU A 157 -6.77 -11.58 12.69
N THR A 158 -5.76 -11.56 13.54
CA THR A 158 -4.36 -11.49 13.12
C THR A 158 -3.96 -12.60 12.15
N VAL A 159 -4.55 -13.80 12.28
CA VAL A 159 -4.31 -14.92 11.36
C VAL A 159 -4.88 -14.67 9.97
N ASP A 160 -5.98 -13.93 9.86
CA ASP A 160 -6.68 -13.66 8.60
C ASP A 160 -5.92 -12.64 7.75
N LEU A 161 -5.09 -11.78 8.36
CA LEU A 161 -4.29 -10.77 7.66
C LEU A 161 -3.30 -11.36 6.64
N GLN A 162 -3.13 -12.68 6.60
CA GLN A 162 -2.24 -13.45 5.74
C GLN A 162 -2.76 -13.64 4.30
N VAL A 163 -3.05 -12.54 3.61
CA VAL A 163 -3.69 -12.55 2.28
C VAL A 163 -2.69 -12.42 1.12
N GLY A 164 -3.19 -12.59 -0.11
CA GLY A 164 -2.43 -12.29 -1.33
C GLY A 164 -1.41 -13.37 -1.72
N GLU A 165 -1.80 -14.65 -1.54
CA GLU A 165 -0.98 -15.84 -1.78
C GLU A 165 0.35 -15.79 -1.00
N PRO A 166 0.28 -15.84 0.34
CA PRO A 166 1.46 -15.78 1.17
C PRO A 166 2.39 -16.97 0.88
N LYS A 167 3.71 -16.74 0.88
CA LYS A 167 4.71 -17.81 0.73
C LYS A 167 4.73 -18.73 1.96
N PHE A 168 4.39 -18.18 3.12
CA PHE A 168 4.39 -18.87 4.41
C PHE A 168 3.10 -18.58 5.17
N LEU A 169 2.57 -19.54 5.92
CA LEU A 169 1.44 -19.33 6.82
C LEU A 169 1.90 -19.48 8.26
N PHE A 170 1.49 -18.54 9.11
CA PHE A 170 1.88 -18.47 10.51
C PHE A 170 0.66 -18.65 11.42
N GLU A 171 0.86 -19.38 12.51
CA GLU A 171 -0.11 -19.43 13.59
C GLU A 171 -0.23 -18.08 14.31
N GLY A 172 -1.40 -17.80 14.89
CA GLY A 172 -1.65 -16.55 15.61
C GLY A 172 -0.64 -16.29 16.73
N LYS A 173 -0.20 -17.33 17.44
CA LYS A 173 0.82 -17.22 18.52
C LYS A 173 2.17 -16.76 17.98
N THR A 174 2.55 -17.23 16.80
CA THR A 174 3.79 -16.84 16.12
C THR A 174 3.76 -15.37 15.74
N ILE A 175 2.62 -14.92 15.17
CA ILE A 175 2.44 -13.51 14.83
C ILE A 175 2.48 -12.65 16.09
N GLN A 176 1.78 -13.04 17.16
CA GLN A 176 1.80 -12.32 18.44
C GLN A 176 3.20 -12.18 19.05
N ARG A 177 4.05 -13.22 18.96
CA ARG A 177 5.44 -13.13 19.40
C ARG A 177 6.22 -12.09 18.59
N MET A 178 6.01 -12.05 17.28
CA MET A 178 6.62 -11.04 16.43
C MET A 178 6.09 -9.64 16.73
N GLU A 179 4.78 -9.49 16.99
CA GLU A 179 4.19 -8.21 17.42
C GLU A 179 4.86 -7.70 18.71
N LEU A 180 5.05 -8.56 19.71
CA LEU A 180 5.74 -8.21 20.96
C LEU A 180 7.19 -7.83 20.71
N LEU A 181 7.88 -8.52 19.80
CA LEU A 181 9.24 -8.15 19.42
C LEU A 181 9.27 -6.76 18.77
N VAL A 182 8.36 -6.46 17.84
CA VAL A 182 8.25 -5.12 17.23
C VAL A 182 7.95 -4.06 18.29
N LEU A 183 6.97 -4.29 19.17
CA LEU A 183 6.60 -3.38 20.24
C LEU A 183 7.77 -3.09 21.18
N SER A 184 8.49 -4.12 21.60
CA SER A 184 9.64 -3.98 22.51
C SER A 184 10.81 -3.25 21.84
N THR A 185 11.17 -3.61 20.60
CA THR A 185 12.20 -2.92 19.81
C THR A 185 11.88 -1.45 19.61
N LEU A 186 10.61 -1.12 19.31
CA LEU A 186 10.13 0.25 19.11
C LEU A 186 9.79 0.97 20.43
N ARG A 187 10.04 0.35 21.57
CA ARG A 187 9.76 0.88 22.92
C ARG A 187 8.32 1.35 23.07
N TRP A 188 7.38 0.62 22.46
CA TRP A 188 5.94 0.90 22.47
C TRP A 188 5.54 2.27 21.88
N ARG A 189 6.45 2.94 21.17
CA ARG A 189 6.19 4.22 20.50
C ARG A 189 5.51 3.99 19.15
N MET A 190 4.23 3.61 19.20
CA MET A 190 3.46 3.18 18.02
C MET A 190 2.71 4.33 17.35
N GLN A 191 2.30 5.36 18.08
CA GLN A 191 1.60 6.50 17.47
C GLN A 191 2.58 7.45 16.76
N ALA A 192 3.09 7.03 15.60
CA ALA A 192 4.05 7.78 14.81
C ALA A 192 3.37 8.85 13.94
N PHE A 193 4.05 9.99 13.80
CA PHE A 193 3.64 11.00 12.81
C PHE A 193 4.15 10.58 11.43
N THR A 194 3.24 10.54 10.45
CA THR A 194 3.52 10.11 9.08
C THR A 194 3.19 11.25 8.12
N PRO A 195 3.62 11.22 6.85
CA PRO A 195 3.22 12.28 5.92
C PRO A 195 1.68 12.40 5.82
N CYS A 196 0.98 11.28 5.99
CA CYS A 196 -0.47 11.15 6.02
C CYS A 196 -1.11 11.91 7.21
N THR A 197 -0.41 12.08 8.34
CA THR A 197 -0.90 12.90 9.47
C THR A 197 -0.72 14.40 9.26
N PHE A 198 0.23 14.82 8.41
CA PHE A 198 0.55 16.23 8.19
C PHE A 198 -0.12 16.82 6.94
N ILE A 199 -0.56 15.97 6.00
CA ILE A 199 -1.01 16.43 4.68
C ILE A 199 -2.20 17.38 4.76
N ASP A 200 -3.17 17.14 5.65
CA ASP A 200 -4.38 17.98 5.75
C ASP A 200 -4.05 19.42 6.16
N TYR A 201 -3.10 19.58 7.09
CA TYR A 201 -2.64 20.90 7.51
C TYR A 201 -2.07 21.68 6.32
N PHE A 202 -1.13 21.08 5.59
CA PHE A 202 -0.50 21.75 4.46
C PHE A 202 -1.48 21.97 3.29
N MET A 203 -2.39 21.03 3.03
CA MET A 203 -3.42 21.19 2.01
C MET A 203 -4.38 22.36 2.33
N ARG A 204 -4.76 22.57 3.60
CA ARG A 204 -5.56 23.74 4.00
C ARG A 204 -4.77 25.04 3.87
N LYS A 205 -3.51 25.08 4.33
CA LYS A 205 -2.64 26.26 4.17
C LYS A 205 -2.43 26.66 2.71
N MET A 206 -2.27 25.68 1.83
CA MET A 206 -2.15 25.88 0.38
C MET A 206 -3.44 26.37 -0.29
N ASN A 207 -4.59 26.21 0.37
CA ASN A 207 -5.89 26.69 -0.10
C ASN A 207 -6.40 27.86 0.75
N LEU A 208 -5.50 28.61 1.40
CA LEU A 208 -5.85 29.80 2.19
C LEU A 208 -6.86 29.50 3.31
N ASP A 209 -6.68 28.35 3.96
CA ASP A 209 -7.56 27.79 5.01
C ASP A 209 -8.97 27.42 4.51
N GLU A 210 -9.19 27.37 3.18
CA GLU A 210 -10.36 26.76 2.57
C GLU A 210 -10.20 25.23 2.44
N PHE A 211 -11.33 24.53 2.34
CA PHE A 211 -11.32 23.09 2.15
C PHE A 211 -10.76 22.72 0.77
N PRO A 212 -9.68 21.91 0.71
CA PRO A 212 -9.17 21.42 -0.57
C PRO A 212 -10.22 20.56 -1.27
N SER A 213 -10.25 20.61 -2.61
CA SER A 213 -11.11 19.69 -3.35
C SER A 213 -10.73 18.23 -3.07
N MET A 214 -11.72 17.33 -2.99
CA MET A 214 -11.49 15.90 -2.75
C MET A 214 -10.50 15.26 -3.73
N ARG A 215 -10.48 15.75 -4.97
CA ARG A 215 -9.53 15.28 -6.00
C ARG A 215 -8.07 15.57 -5.63
N LEU A 216 -7.82 16.76 -5.07
CA LEU A 216 -6.46 17.13 -4.64
C LEU A 216 -6.03 16.30 -3.44
N VAL A 217 -6.90 16.11 -2.46
CA VAL A 217 -6.55 15.31 -1.27
C VAL A 217 -6.30 13.84 -1.64
N SER A 218 -7.18 13.24 -2.43
CA SER A 218 -6.99 11.87 -2.92
C SER A 218 -5.67 11.71 -3.67
N ARG A 219 -5.33 12.68 -4.54
CA ARG A 219 -4.06 12.66 -5.28
C ARG A 219 -2.85 12.83 -4.37
N SER A 220 -2.91 13.73 -3.40
CA SER A 220 -1.84 13.91 -2.40
C SER A 220 -1.60 12.63 -1.61
N ILE A 221 -2.67 11.98 -1.14
CA ILE A 221 -2.58 10.71 -0.43
C ILE A 221 -1.97 9.63 -1.32
N GLN A 222 -2.46 9.45 -2.55
CA GLN A 222 -1.91 8.46 -3.48
C GLN A 222 -0.41 8.68 -3.75
N LEU A 223 0.01 9.94 -3.89
CA LEU A 223 1.41 10.29 -4.07
C LEU A 223 2.24 9.95 -2.82
N ILE A 224 1.73 10.24 -1.62
CA ILE A 224 2.37 9.83 -0.36
C ILE A 224 2.52 8.31 -0.30
N LEU A 225 1.46 7.56 -0.60
CA LEU A 225 1.49 6.09 -0.58
C LEU A 225 2.53 5.53 -1.57
N SER A 226 2.69 6.17 -2.73
CA SER A 226 3.72 5.82 -3.70
C SER A 226 5.13 6.11 -3.16
N ILE A 227 5.32 7.29 -2.56
CA ILE A 227 6.60 7.77 -2.02
C ILE A 227 7.13 6.84 -0.92
N ILE A 228 6.30 6.51 0.08
CA ILE A 228 6.76 5.75 1.26
C ILE A 228 7.14 4.29 0.93
N LYS A 229 6.69 3.77 -0.22
CA LYS A 229 7.11 2.45 -0.72
C LYS A 229 8.56 2.45 -1.19
N GLY A 230 9.06 3.59 -1.67
CA GLY A 230 10.46 3.78 -2.06
C GLY A 230 11.38 3.98 -0.86
N ILE A 231 12.68 4.09 -1.14
CA ILE A 231 13.71 4.45 -0.14
C ILE A 231 14.21 5.88 -0.31
N ASP A 232 13.95 6.51 -1.47
CA ASP A 232 14.55 7.80 -1.84
C ASP A 232 14.11 8.93 -0.93
N PHE A 233 12.94 8.78 -0.31
CA PHE A 233 12.38 9.76 0.60
C PHE A 233 12.67 9.49 2.08
N LEU A 234 13.38 8.41 2.41
CA LEU A 234 13.76 8.10 3.80
C LEU A 234 14.70 9.14 4.42
N GLU A 235 15.35 9.99 3.60
CA GLU A 235 16.18 11.08 4.11
C GLU A 235 15.38 12.28 4.64
N PHE A 236 14.08 12.37 4.33
CA PHE A 236 13.22 13.49 4.69
C PHE A 236 12.33 13.16 5.87
N ARG A 237 11.96 14.20 6.61
CA ARG A 237 10.97 14.08 7.69
C ARG A 237 9.55 13.94 7.13
N PRO A 238 8.63 13.30 7.87
CA PRO A 238 7.23 13.20 7.48
C PRO A 238 6.57 14.55 7.12
N SER A 239 6.86 15.61 7.89
CA SER A 239 6.39 16.97 7.63
C SER A 239 6.94 17.56 6.32
N GLU A 240 8.22 17.32 6.03
CA GLU A 240 8.88 17.75 4.77
C GLU A 240 8.24 17.08 3.55
N ILE A 241 7.99 15.77 3.64
CA ILE A 241 7.31 15.01 2.57
C ILE A 241 5.89 15.54 2.36
N ALA A 242 5.12 15.74 3.44
CA ALA A 242 3.75 16.23 3.34
C ALA A 242 3.67 17.64 2.73
N ALA A 243 4.57 18.54 3.12
CA ALA A 243 4.68 19.88 2.55
C ALA A 243 5.01 19.80 1.04
N ALA A 244 6.02 19.01 0.67
CA ALA A 244 6.45 18.85 -0.71
C ALA A 244 5.35 18.25 -1.60
N VAL A 245 4.58 17.28 -1.09
CA VAL A 245 3.42 16.71 -1.78
C VAL A 245 2.33 17.76 -1.97
N ALA A 246 1.95 18.49 -0.91
CA ALA A 246 0.93 19.52 -0.99
C ALA A 246 1.31 20.62 -2.01
N MET A 247 2.59 21.01 -2.04
CA MET A 247 3.13 21.94 -3.03
C MET A 247 3.06 21.36 -4.45
N SER A 248 3.55 20.14 -4.65
CA SER A 248 3.62 19.50 -5.98
C SER A 248 2.23 19.34 -6.60
N VAL A 249 1.25 18.89 -5.81
CA VAL A 249 -0.14 18.70 -6.26
C VAL A 249 -0.87 20.02 -6.52
N SER A 250 -0.50 21.08 -5.79
CA SER A 250 -1.08 22.42 -5.94
C SER A 250 -0.46 23.24 -7.09
N TRP A 251 0.79 22.94 -7.47
CA TRP A 251 1.56 23.62 -8.51
C TRP A 251 0.97 23.48 -9.92
N GLU A 252 0.18 22.43 -10.15
CA GLU A 252 -0.52 22.22 -11.42
C GLU A 252 -1.68 23.22 -11.67
N ARG A 253 -1.90 24.19 -10.76
CA ARG A 253 -2.82 25.31 -11.00
C ARG A 253 -2.14 26.43 -11.83
N PRO A 254 -2.83 27.04 -12.81
CA PRO A 254 -2.26 28.12 -13.63
C PRO A 254 -1.94 29.44 -12.90
N GLN A 255 -2.17 29.58 -11.60
CA GLN A 255 -1.92 30.83 -10.87
C GLN A 255 -0.57 30.83 -10.15
N ALA A 256 0.47 31.24 -10.87
CA ALA A 256 1.83 31.41 -10.34
C ALA A 256 1.97 32.47 -9.22
N LYS A 257 0.95 33.30 -8.98
CA LYS A 257 0.99 34.36 -7.94
C LYS A 257 0.84 33.83 -6.50
N ASP A 258 0.40 32.59 -6.34
CA ASP A 258 0.22 31.96 -5.03
C ASP A 258 1.50 31.28 -4.51
N ILE A 259 2.57 31.23 -5.29
CA ILE A 259 3.81 30.50 -4.94
C ILE A 259 4.55 31.20 -3.80
N ASP A 260 4.81 32.50 -3.90
CA ASP A 260 5.50 33.24 -2.84
C ASP A 260 4.69 33.24 -1.53
N LYS A 261 3.36 33.26 -1.65
CA LYS A 261 2.43 33.19 -0.52
C LYS A 261 2.42 31.80 0.11
N ALA A 262 2.31 30.74 -0.68
CA ALA A 262 2.46 29.35 -0.24
C ALA A 262 3.81 29.13 0.44
N MET A 263 4.90 29.55 -0.19
CA MET A 263 6.27 29.46 0.32
C MET A 263 6.46 30.25 1.62
N SER A 264 5.76 31.38 1.78
CA SER A 264 5.75 32.13 3.03
C SER A 264 5.03 31.38 4.17
N CYS A 265 3.99 30.59 3.88
CA CYS A 265 3.30 29.76 4.87
C CYS A 265 4.20 28.64 5.43
N PHE A 266 5.11 28.09 4.63
CA PHE A 266 6.02 27.03 5.07
C PHE A 266 7.27 27.54 5.81
N SER A 267 7.64 28.81 5.59
CA SER A 267 8.91 29.40 6.04
C SER A 267 9.05 29.49 7.57
N ILE A 268 7.96 29.31 8.34
CA ILE A 268 7.98 29.32 9.81
C ILE A 268 8.17 27.92 10.38
N GLN A 269 7.87 26.86 9.62
CA GLN A 269 7.63 25.53 10.19
C GLN A 269 8.57 24.45 9.62
N VAL A 270 8.96 24.53 8.35
CA VAL A 270 9.79 23.51 7.69
C VAL A 270 11.02 24.15 7.06
N GLU A 271 12.14 23.39 7.02
CA GLU A 271 13.36 23.84 6.36
C GLU A 271 13.15 23.91 4.84
N LYS A 272 13.07 25.14 4.31
CA LYS A 272 12.70 25.43 2.92
C LYS A 272 13.54 24.65 1.90
N ASP A 273 14.85 24.59 2.10
CA ASP A 273 15.77 23.94 1.17
C ASP A 273 15.53 22.43 1.10
N ARG A 274 15.15 21.81 2.22
CA ARG A 274 14.80 20.38 2.27
C ARG A 274 13.48 20.09 1.57
N VAL A 275 12.47 20.95 1.77
CA VAL A 275 11.18 20.80 1.07
C VAL A 275 11.37 20.93 -0.43
N MET A 276 12.14 21.92 -0.90
CA MET A 276 12.42 22.10 -2.33
C MET A 276 13.15 20.90 -2.93
N LYS A 277 14.17 20.37 -2.26
CA LYS A 277 14.83 19.12 -2.66
C LYS A 277 13.84 17.95 -2.76
N CYS A 278 12.91 17.85 -1.82
CA CYS A 278 11.86 16.82 -1.84
C CYS A 278 10.88 17.03 -3.02
N VAL A 279 10.52 18.28 -3.35
CA VAL A 279 9.67 18.61 -4.51
C VAL A 279 10.36 18.21 -5.82
N GLU A 280 11.65 18.50 -5.99
CA GLU A 280 12.42 18.10 -7.17
C GLU A 280 12.40 16.57 -7.37
N LEU A 281 12.62 15.81 -6.29
CA LEU A 281 12.54 14.34 -6.34
C LEU A 281 11.13 13.82 -6.68
N ILE A 282 10.08 14.49 -6.20
CA ILE A 282 8.70 14.16 -6.57
C ILE A 282 8.47 14.38 -8.06
N GLN A 283 8.97 15.49 -8.62
CA GLN A 283 8.84 15.78 -10.04
C GLN A 283 9.53 14.69 -10.88
N ASP A 284 10.75 14.29 -10.51
CA ASP A 284 11.46 13.19 -11.17
C ASP A 284 10.67 11.87 -11.11
N LEU A 285 10.09 11.54 -9.95
CA LEU A 285 9.24 10.35 -9.78
C LEU A 285 8.04 10.37 -10.72
N THR A 286 7.37 11.52 -10.86
CA THR A 286 6.19 11.66 -11.73
C THR A 286 6.52 11.59 -13.22
N LEU A 287 7.68 12.11 -13.64
CA LEU A 287 8.15 12.01 -15.03
C LEU A 287 8.44 10.55 -15.43
N VAL A 288 9.06 9.78 -14.53
CA VAL A 288 9.35 8.36 -14.74
C VAL A 288 8.08 7.51 -14.76
N SER A 289 7.08 7.84 -13.92
CA SER A 289 5.81 7.11 -13.90
C SER A 289 4.90 7.46 -15.09
N GLY A 290 5.02 8.67 -15.66
CA GLY A 290 4.30 9.13 -16.84
C GLY A 290 4.70 8.41 -18.14
N THR A 291 5.89 7.81 -18.20
CA THR A 291 6.36 7.04 -19.37
C THR A 291 5.77 5.63 -19.47
N SER A 292 5.09 5.14 -18.42
CA SER A 292 4.39 3.85 -18.44
C SER A 292 2.87 3.94 -18.69
N ALA A 293 2.31 5.15 -18.82
CA ALA A 293 0.87 5.37 -19.00
C ALA A 293 0.44 5.62 -20.47
N THR A 294 1.38 5.66 -21.42
CA THR A 294 1.09 5.91 -22.84
C THR A 294 1.42 4.70 -23.73
N THR A 295 0.82 3.54 -23.47
CA THR A 295 0.78 2.44 -24.46
C THR A 295 -0.57 1.72 -24.55
N ALA A 296 -1.60 2.15 -23.82
CA ALA A 296 -2.93 1.51 -23.85
C ALA A 296 -4.00 2.23 -24.70
N ALA A 297 -3.68 3.34 -25.37
CA ALA A 297 -4.67 4.16 -26.09
C ALA A 297 -4.41 4.36 -27.60
N ALA A 298 -3.55 3.54 -28.22
CA ALA A 298 -3.23 3.68 -29.65
C ALA A 298 -3.28 2.37 -30.46
N ALA A 299 -4.04 1.37 -30.04
CA ALA A 299 -4.17 0.08 -30.75
C ALA A 299 -5.63 -0.29 -31.12
N ALA A 300 -6.44 0.71 -31.49
CA ALA A 300 -7.78 0.46 -32.01
C ALA A 300 -8.10 1.37 -33.20
N THR A 301 -7.34 1.27 -34.30
CA THR A 301 -7.80 1.54 -35.67
C THR A 301 -6.69 1.25 -36.68
N SER A 302 -6.54 -0.01 -37.11
CA SER A 302 -6.00 -0.32 -38.44
C SER A 302 -6.21 -1.80 -38.76
N VAL A 303 -7.18 -2.06 -39.65
CA VAL A 303 -7.40 -3.35 -40.31
C VAL A 303 -6.21 -3.66 -41.22
N PRO A 304 -5.59 -4.85 -41.17
CA PRO A 304 -4.56 -5.19 -42.15
C PRO A 304 -5.23 -5.72 -43.43
N GLN A 305 -5.09 -4.99 -44.53
CA GLN A 305 -5.33 -5.50 -45.88
C GLN A 305 -4.12 -6.35 -46.31
N THR A 306 -4.38 -7.58 -46.74
CA THR A 306 -3.38 -8.47 -47.36
C THR A 306 -3.13 -8.04 -48.81
N PRO A 307 -1.88 -8.07 -49.31
CA PRO A 307 -1.58 -7.71 -50.69
C PRO A 307 -1.81 -8.90 -51.62
N ASN A 308 -2.45 -8.61 -52.76
CA ASN A 308 -2.78 -9.56 -53.81
C ASN A 308 -1.67 -9.58 -54.88
N GLY A 309 -1.24 -10.77 -55.34
CA GLY A 309 -0.12 -10.90 -56.28
C GLY A 309 0.15 -12.31 -56.83
N VAL A 310 -0.83 -12.88 -57.54
CA VAL A 310 -0.76 -13.65 -58.82
C VAL A 310 0.23 -14.84 -58.98
N LEU A 311 -0.30 -16.07 -59.17
CA LEU A 311 -0.08 -16.89 -60.39
C LEU A 311 -1.02 -18.13 -60.43
N GLU A 312 -1.60 -18.33 -61.62
CA GLU A 312 -2.59 -19.33 -62.07
C GLU A 312 -2.10 -20.79 -62.07
N ALA A 313 -3.02 -21.76 -61.96
CA ALA A 313 -3.41 -22.63 -63.10
C ALA A 313 -4.40 -23.77 -62.73
N ALA A 314 -5.28 -24.04 -63.70
CA ALA A 314 -6.09 -25.25 -63.99
C ALA A 314 -7.39 -25.47 -63.18
N CYS A 315 -8.59 -25.16 -63.72
CA CYS A 315 -9.36 -25.88 -64.77
C CYS A 315 -10.02 -27.17 -64.24
N LEU A 316 -11.31 -27.22 -63.89
CA LEU A 316 -12.53 -27.55 -64.69
C LEU A 316 -13.35 -28.56 -63.81
N SER A 317 -14.68 -28.74 -63.80
CA SER A 317 -15.87 -28.15 -64.41
C SER A 317 -17.15 -28.86 -63.86
N TYR A 318 -18.34 -28.29 -64.17
CA TYR A 318 -19.74 -28.81 -64.17
C TYR A 318 -20.55 -28.78 -62.85
N LYS A 319 -21.59 -27.90 -62.69
CA LYS A 319 -23.01 -27.90 -63.20
C LYS A 319 -23.83 -29.10 -62.67
N SER A 320 -25.11 -29.05 -62.30
CA SER A 320 -26.27 -28.15 -62.50
C SER A 320 -27.35 -28.47 -61.44
N GLY A 321 -28.32 -27.57 -61.24
CA GLY A 321 -29.44 -27.73 -60.29
C GLY A 321 -30.70 -28.42 -60.84
N GLU A 322 -31.85 -28.03 -60.24
CA GLU A 322 -33.24 -28.57 -60.31
C GLU A 322 -33.47 -29.85 -59.50
N GLY A 323 -34.55 -30.05 -58.74
CA GLY A 323 -35.80 -29.32 -58.46
C GLY A 323 -36.81 -30.33 -57.90
N THR A 324 -37.91 -29.84 -57.29
CA THR A 324 -39.20 -30.54 -57.01
C THR A 324 -39.48 -31.03 -55.56
N VAL A 325 -40.49 -30.38 -54.97
CA VAL A 325 -41.38 -30.75 -53.84
C VAL A 325 -42.70 -31.29 -54.47
N PRO A 326 -43.72 -31.95 -53.84
CA PRO A 326 -43.97 -32.48 -52.46
C PRO A 326 -44.51 -33.95 -52.43
N SER A 327 -44.78 -34.51 -51.23
CA SER A 327 -46.10 -35.11 -50.85
C SER A 327 -46.06 -35.98 -49.56
N CYS A 328 -46.68 -35.47 -48.50
CA CYS A 328 -47.80 -36.06 -47.70
C CYS A 328 -47.86 -37.57 -47.32
N GLN A 329 -47.82 -37.89 -46.00
CA GLN A 329 -48.96 -38.33 -45.14
C GLN A 329 -48.58 -39.26 -43.95
N ASN A 330 -49.10 -38.89 -42.75
CA ASN A 330 -49.74 -39.71 -41.68
C ASN A 330 -49.02 -40.97 -41.09
N ALA A 331 -49.11 -41.36 -39.81
CA ALA A 331 -49.79 -40.89 -38.60
C ALA A 331 -49.35 -41.73 -37.36
N LYS A 332 -49.45 -41.12 -36.17
CA LYS A 332 -49.93 -41.65 -34.86
C LYS A 332 -49.26 -42.86 -34.16
N ARG A 333 -48.65 -42.53 -33.00
CA ARG A 333 -49.12 -42.81 -31.60
C ARG A 333 -49.02 -44.26 -31.05
N ARG A 334 -48.29 -44.44 -29.94
CA ARG A 334 -48.79 -45.01 -28.66
C ARG A 334 -47.77 -44.90 -27.50
N LYS A 335 -48.27 -44.41 -26.35
CA LYS A 335 -47.74 -44.54 -24.98
C LYS A 335 -48.02 -45.96 -24.44
N LEU A 336 -47.23 -46.45 -23.48
CA LEU A 336 -47.73 -46.71 -22.12
C LEU A 336 -46.58 -46.89 -21.11
N ASP A 337 -46.79 -46.28 -19.95
CA ASP A 337 -46.06 -46.39 -18.68
C ASP A 337 -46.15 -47.82 -18.09
N THR A 338 -45.29 -48.19 -17.13
CA THR A 338 -45.51 -48.10 -15.66
C THR A 338 -44.63 -49.08 -14.84
N ASN A 339 -44.09 -48.55 -13.73
CA ASN A 339 -43.96 -49.11 -12.36
C ASN A 339 -42.98 -50.26 -12.02
N ILE A 340 -41.99 -50.00 -11.13
CA ILE A 340 -41.95 -50.07 -9.63
C ILE A 340 -41.78 -51.51 -9.10
N ILE A 341 -40.80 -51.68 -8.18
CA ILE A 341 -40.73 -52.51 -6.95
C ILE A 341 -39.32 -52.17 -6.36
N SER A 342 -39.08 -51.89 -5.08
CA SER A 342 -39.80 -52.01 -3.81
C SER A 342 -39.16 -51.08 -2.78
#